data_AF-R7G9D8-F1
#
_entry.id   AF-R7G9D8-F1
#
_cell.length_a   1.000
_cell.length_b   1.000
_cell.length_c   1.000
_cell.angle_alpha   90.00
_cell.angle_beta   90.00
_cell.angle_gamma   90.00
#
_symmetry.space_group_name_H-M   'P 1'
#
loop_
_entity.id
_entity.type
_entity.pdbx_description
1 polymer ?
#
loop_
_entity_poly.entity_id
_entity_poly.type
_entity_poly.pdbx_seq_one_letter_code
_entity_poly.pdbx_strand_id
1 'polypeptide(L)'
;MLGNLDAYINDFSPLFKDKRFFAMYHTVVDFSDLSHDVTDRQVLNEIIYALDKGFRFTSMTDYLSISSKYCYAAKDNHFVVDVDGMLSKCTETNEEYSFIGKIISDGTIEKNQFFNIWRGTRLSDKCLDCENYSICGGGECPLYYLKHGIARCMKYYTLDEKELLLKVSEQQGQYNLTLRKK
;
A
#
# COMPACT_ATOMS: atom_id res chain seq x y z
N MET A 1 -6.08 11.30 11.12
CA MET A 1 -7.27 11.83 11.82
C MET A 1 -7.05 13.31 12.14
N LEU A 2 -6.67 14.08 11.13
CA LEU A 2 -6.11 15.41 11.33
C LEU A 2 -7.21 16.39 11.76
N GLY A 3 -7.18 16.74 13.05
CA GLY A 3 -8.09 17.67 13.73
C GLY A 3 -8.82 17.07 14.93
N ASN A 4 -8.96 15.74 15.02
CA ASN A 4 -9.76 15.10 16.09
C ASN A 4 -9.13 13.83 16.67
N LEU A 5 -7.82 13.63 16.48
CA LEU A 5 -7.10 12.42 16.91
C LEU A 5 -7.32 12.10 18.40
N ASP A 6 -7.34 13.13 19.27
CA ASP A 6 -7.55 12.93 20.70
C ASP A 6 -8.92 12.35 21.04
N ALA A 7 -9.99 12.79 20.37
CA ALA A 7 -11.32 12.20 20.61
C ALA A 7 -11.36 10.74 20.18
N TYR A 8 -10.79 10.41 19.03
CA TYR A 8 -10.68 9.03 18.57
C TYR A 8 -9.87 8.16 19.54
N ILE A 9 -8.74 8.68 20.04
CA ILE A 9 -7.93 7.97 21.04
C ILE A 9 -8.77 7.71 22.29
N ASN A 10 -9.51 8.70 22.78
CA ASN A 10 -10.36 8.53 23.96
C ASN A 10 -11.44 7.47 23.74
N ASP A 11 -12.18 7.57 22.63
CA ASP A 11 -13.29 6.67 22.29
C ASP A 11 -12.81 5.22 22.13
N PHE A 12 -11.65 5.02 21.52
CA PHE A 12 -11.13 3.68 21.22
C PHE A 12 -10.17 3.13 22.28
N SER A 13 -9.65 3.95 23.19
CA SER A 13 -8.72 3.52 24.25
C SER A 13 -9.18 2.29 25.06
N PRO A 14 -10.50 2.06 25.35
CA PRO A 14 -10.92 0.89 26.08
C PRO A 14 -10.62 -0.43 25.34
N LEU A 15 -10.67 -0.44 24.00
CA LEU A 15 -10.38 -1.64 23.19
C LEU A 15 -8.92 -2.06 23.32
N PHE A 16 -8.02 -1.09 23.41
CA PHE A 16 -6.57 -1.35 23.45
C PHE A 16 -6.06 -1.88 24.79
N LYS A 17 -6.92 -1.95 25.81
CA LYS A 17 -6.65 -2.71 27.04
C LYS A 17 -6.57 -4.22 26.76
N ASP A 18 -7.28 -4.71 25.74
CA ASP A 18 -7.21 -6.11 25.31
C ASP A 18 -6.09 -6.30 24.28
N LYS A 19 -5.17 -7.22 24.58
CA LYS A 19 -3.95 -7.45 23.79
C LYS A 19 -4.20 -7.90 22.34
N ARG A 20 -5.42 -8.32 22.01
CA ARG A 20 -5.79 -8.80 20.67
C ARG A 20 -6.07 -7.68 19.67
N PHE A 21 -6.32 -6.46 20.13
CA PHE A 21 -6.63 -5.34 19.25
C PHE A 21 -5.37 -4.58 18.84
N PHE A 22 -5.29 -4.29 17.54
CA PHE A 22 -4.26 -3.47 16.90
C PHE A 22 -4.93 -2.40 16.04
N ALA A 23 -4.33 -1.21 16.03
CA ALA A 23 -4.71 -0.10 15.18
C ALA A 23 -3.98 -0.21 13.85
N MET A 24 -4.60 0.33 12.82
CA MET A 24 -4.00 0.55 11.52
C MET A 24 -4.47 1.91 11.01
N TYR A 25 -3.53 2.83 10.83
CA TYR A 25 -3.83 4.13 10.23
C TYR A 25 -3.37 4.12 8.78
N HIS A 26 -4.26 4.54 7.90
CA HIS A 26 -3.94 4.74 6.49
C HIS A 26 -4.60 6.03 6.01
N THR A 27 -3.99 6.64 5.00
CA THR A 27 -4.59 7.74 4.26
C THR A 27 -5.90 7.27 3.62
N VAL A 28 -6.95 8.07 3.76
CA VAL A 28 -8.15 7.93 2.93
C VAL A 28 -7.87 8.67 1.64
N VAL A 29 -8.14 8.02 0.51
CA VAL A 29 -8.00 8.60 -0.82
C VAL A 29 -9.37 8.92 -1.40
N ASP A 30 -9.45 9.91 -2.27
CA ASP A 30 -10.60 10.05 -3.16
C ASP A 30 -10.57 8.88 -4.16
N PHE A 31 -11.59 8.04 -4.25
CA PHE A 31 -11.56 6.89 -5.15
C PHE A 31 -11.72 7.26 -6.63
N SER A 32 -12.19 8.47 -6.93
CA SER A 32 -12.32 8.96 -8.31
C SER A 32 -10.95 9.15 -8.96
N ASP A 33 -9.98 9.68 -8.22
CA ASP A 33 -8.65 10.03 -8.74
C ASP A 33 -7.48 9.52 -7.88
N LEU A 34 -7.76 8.84 -6.77
CA LEU A 34 -6.78 8.29 -5.81
C LEU A 34 -5.89 9.34 -5.14
N SER A 35 -6.30 10.61 -5.15
CA SER A 35 -5.62 11.72 -4.48
C SER A 35 -5.86 11.72 -2.96
N HIS A 36 -4.96 12.38 -2.22
CA HIS A 36 -5.12 12.68 -0.80
C HIS A 36 -4.17 13.80 -0.39
N ASP A 37 -4.58 14.59 0.60
CA ASP A 37 -3.78 15.72 1.11
C ASP A 37 -2.94 15.37 2.34
N VAL A 38 -3.07 14.14 2.84
CA VAL A 38 -2.35 13.67 4.04
C VAL A 38 -1.04 13.02 3.63
N THR A 39 0.09 13.57 4.06
CA THR A 39 1.42 12.99 3.81
C THR A 39 1.68 11.76 4.68
N ASP A 40 2.55 10.87 4.20
CA ASP A 40 3.02 9.69 4.95
C ASP A 40 3.65 10.09 6.30
N ARG A 41 4.41 11.18 6.32
CA ARG A 41 4.99 11.74 7.55
C ARG A 41 3.92 12.18 8.56
N GLN A 42 2.84 12.81 8.12
CA GLN A 42 1.72 13.15 9.01
C GLN A 42 1.09 11.90 9.61
N VAL A 43 0.89 10.84 8.81
CA VAL A 43 0.38 9.55 9.33
C VAL A 43 1.33 8.97 10.37
N LEU A 44 2.65 8.93 10.11
CA LEU A 44 3.63 8.43 11.07
C LEU A 44 3.63 9.21 12.37
N ASN A 45 3.50 10.54 12.32
CA ASN A 45 3.40 11.37 13.51
C ASN A 45 2.16 11.05 14.35
N GLU A 46 1.01 10.82 13.71
CA GLU A 46 -0.21 10.40 14.42
C GLU A 46 -0.07 9.01 15.03
N ILE A 47 0.60 8.08 14.33
CA ILE A 47 0.89 6.73 14.85
C ILE A 47 1.76 6.82 16.12
N ILE A 48 2.85 7.59 16.06
CA ILE A 48 3.75 7.81 17.22
C ILE A 48 2.97 8.43 18.37
N TYR A 49 2.14 9.44 18.10
CA TYR A 49 1.30 10.05 19.13
C TYR A 49 0.33 9.04 19.76
N ALA A 50 -0.34 8.22 18.96
CA ALA A 50 -1.25 7.19 19.46
C ALA A 50 -0.53 6.10 20.26
N LEU A 51 0.69 5.71 19.85
CA LEU A 51 1.54 4.79 20.60
C LEU A 51 1.83 5.32 22.01
N ASP A 52 2.17 6.61 22.12
CA ASP A 52 2.41 7.26 23.42
C ASP A 52 1.14 7.29 24.29
N LYS A 53 -0.05 7.11 23.71
CA LYS A 53 -1.35 6.97 24.41
C LYS A 53 -1.76 5.51 24.67
N GLY A 54 -0.90 4.55 24.41
CA GLY A 54 -1.12 3.13 24.70
C GLY A 54 -1.82 2.34 23.60
N PHE A 55 -1.96 2.91 22.40
CA PHE A 55 -2.38 2.14 21.23
C PHE A 55 -1.25 1.19 20.83
N ARG A 56 -1.62 0.14 20.09
CA ARG A 56 -0.69 -0.83 19.52
C ARG A 56 -1.03 -0.99 18.06
N PHE A 57 -0.02 -1.09 17.21
CA PHE A 57 -0.15 -1.17 15.76
C PHE A 57 0.42 -2.49 15.26
N THR A 58 -0.08 -2.95 14.13
CA THR A 58 0.54 -4.05 13.40
C THR A 58 1.96 -3.66 12.97
N SER A 59 2.83 -4.65 12.76
CA SER A 59 4.20 -4.36 12.33
C SER A 59 4.19 -3.61 11.01
N MET A 60 4.86 -2.46 10.99
CA MET A 60 5.04 -1.65 9.79
C MET A 60 6.36 -1.96 9.07
N THR A 61 7.19 -2.86 9.62
CA THR A 61 8.47 -3.24 9.02
C THR A 61 8.35 -3.83 7.63
N ASP A 62 7.17 -4.35 7.26
CA ASP A 62 6.92 -4.84 5.91
C ASP A 62 7.09 -3.73 4.87
N TYR A 63 6.82 -2.47 5.21
CA TYR A 63 7.12 -1.34 4.33
C TYR A 63 8.62 -1.11 4.13
N LEU A 64 9.52 -1.81 4.81
CA LEU A 64 10.95 -1.76 4.53
C LEU A 64 11.40 -2.88 3.56
N SER A 65 10.54 -3.89 3.33
CA SER A 65 10.81 -4.95 2.37
C SER A 65 10.68 -4.47 0.92
N ILE A 66 11.51 -4.99 0.03
CA ILE A 66 11.38 -4.77 -1.43
C ILE A 66 10.06 -5.38 -1.94
N SER A 67 9.63 -6.52 -1.38
CA SER A 67 8.43 -7.23 -1.85
C SER A 67 7.13 -6.49 -1.60
N SER A 68 7.10 -5.56 -0.63
CA SER A 68 5.93 -4.73 -0.34
C SER A 68 5.86 -3.48 -1.21
N LYS A 69 6.91 -3.19 -2.01
CA LYS A 69 6.98 -1.99 -2.87
C LYS A 69 6.20 -2.11 -4.17
N TYR A 70 5.87 -3.35 -4.55
CA TYR A 70 5.09 -3.64 -5.74
C TYR A 70 3.65 -3.94 -5.40
N CYS A 71 2.73 -3.23 -6.07
CA CYS A 71 1.31 -3.52 -5.99
C CYS A 71 1.04 -5.00 -6.29
N TYR A 72 0.07 -5.59 -5.58
CA TYR A 72 -0.42 -6.92 -5.93
C TYR A 72 -0.90 -6.97 -7.39
N ALA A 73 -1.49 -5.89 -7.91
CA ALA A 73 -2.04 -5.81 -9.26
C ALA A 73 -0.96 -5.93 -10.35
N ALA A 74 0.28 -5.52 -10.04
CA ALA A 74 1.40 -5.61 -10.97
C ALA A 74 1.96 -7.04 -11.10
N LYS A 75 1.67 -7.94 -10.15
CA LYS A 75 2.24 -9.29 -10.10
C LYS A 75 1.61 -10.20 -11.16
N ASP A 76 2.42 -10.99 -11.86
CA ASP A 76 1.98 -11.91 -12.91
C ASP A 76 0.88 -12.89 -12.47
N ASN A 77 0.99 -13.38 -11.23
CA ASN A 77 0.17 -14.45 -10.67
C ASN A 77 -0.96 -13.94 -9.76
N HIS A 78 -1.27 -12.64 -9.79
CA HIS A 78 -2.38 -12.09 -9.03
C HIS A 78 -3.54 -11.73 -9.95
N PHE A 79 -4.74 -12.17 -9.57
CA PHE A 79 -6.00 -11.97 -10.28
C PHE A 79 -7.12 -11.77 -9.25
N VAL A 80 -8.02 -10.85 -9.55
CA VAL A 80 -9.31 -10.73 -8.87
C VAL A 80 -10.32 -11.46 -9.75
N VAL A 81 -11.05 -12.41 -9.17
CA VAL A 81 -12.03 -13.23 -9.88
C VAL A 81 -13.41 -12.75 -9.49
N ASP A 82 -14.20 -12.32 -10.48
CA ASP A 82 -15.58 -11.93 -10.29
C ASP A 82 -16.53 -13.14 -10.41
N VAL A 83 -17.79 -12.96 -10.02
CA VAL A 83 -18.81 -14.02 -9.92
C VAL A 83 -19.16 -14.67 -11.26
N ASP A 84 -18.92 -13.99 -12.37
CA ASP A 84 -19.14 -14.45 -13.74
C ASP A 84 -17.89 -15.07 -14.38
N GLY A 85 -16.79 -15.19 -13.62
CA GLY A 85 -15.51 -15.71 -14.09
C GLY A 85 -14.66 -14.67 -14.82
N MET A 86 -15.08 -13.40 -14.90
CA MET A 86 -14.23 -12.32 -15.39
C MET A 86 -13.06 -12.09 -14.44
N LEU A 87 -11.92 -11.69 -15.02
CA LEU A 87 -10.69 -11.45 -14.30
C LEU A 87 -10.33 -9.98 -14.36
N SER A 88 -10.06 -9.37 -13.21
CA SER A 88 -9.49 -8.04 -13.11
C SER A 88 -8.16 -8.05 -12.36
N LYS A 89 -7.42 -6.94 -12.45
CA LYS A 89 -6.13 -6.77 -11.75
C LYS A 89 -6.22 -6.10 -10.39
N CYS A 90 -7.25 -5.29 -10.16
CA CYS A 90 -7.33 -4.41 -9.01
C CYS A 90 -8.76 -4.33 -8.52
N THR A 91 -8.94 -4.39 -7.20
CA THR A 91 -10.25 -4.27 -6.54
C THR A 91 -10.76 -2.82 -6.50
N GLU A 92 -9.90 -1.84 -6.77
CA GLU A 92 -10.20 -0.41 -6.63
C GLU A 92 -10.76 0.22 -7.91
N THR A 93 -11.02 -0.56 -8.96
CA THR A 93 -11.52 -0.04 -10.24
C THR A 93 -12.29 -1.10 -11.05
N ASN A 94 -13.38 -0.65 -11.67
CA ASN A 94 -14.18 -1.42 -12.63
C ASN A 94 -14.15 -0.77 -14.03
N GLU A 95 -13.11 0.01 -14.33
CA GLU A 95 -12.91 0.56 -15.67
C GLU A 95 -12.57 -0.54 -16.67
N GLU A 96 -12.84 -0.33 -17.96
CA GLU A 96 -12.64 -1.36 -19.00
C GLU A 96 -11.23 -1.99 -18.96
N TYR A 97 -10.21 -1.15 -18.77
CA TYR A 97 -8.81 -1.58 -18.73
C TYR A 97 -8.44 -2.40 -17.49
N SER A 98 -9.31 -2.47 -16.47
CA SER A 98 -9.10 -3.32 -15.29
C SER A 98 -9.44 -4.78 -15.56
N PHE A 99 -10.35 -5.04 -16.51
CA PHE A 99 -10.71 -6.38 -16.96
C PHE A 99 -9.66 -6.93 -17.92
N ILE A 100 -8.94 -7.95 -17.47
CA ILE A 100 -7.75 -8.48 -18.14
C ILE A 100 -7.97 -9.85 -18.79
N GLY A 101 -9.17 -10.40 -18.70
CA GLY A 101 -9.48 -11.72 -19.22
C GLY A 101 -10.64 -12.39 -18.51
N LYS A 102 -10.74 -13.71 -18.68
CA LYS A 102 -11.74 -14.56 -18.05
C LYS A 102 -11.20 -15.96 -17.79
N ILE A 103 -11.82 -16.67 -16.85
CA ILE A 103 -11.68 -18.11 -16.70
C ILE A 103 -12.65 -18.77 -17.67
N ILE A 104 -12.15 -19.64 -18.54
CA ILE A 104 -12.99 -20.40 -19.48
C ILE A 104 -13.41 -21.75 -18.89
N SER A 105 -14.31 -22.46 -19.57
CA SER A 105 -15.00 -23.63 -19.02
C SER A 105 -14.09 -24.81 -18.64
N ASP A 106 -12.88 -24.88 -19.19
CA ASP A 106 -11.87 -25.90 -18.84
C ASP A 106 -10.98 -25.49 -17.64
N GLY A 107 -11.23 -24.33 -17.04
CA GLY A 107 -10.48 -23.80 -15.91
C GLY A 107 -9.21 -23.02 -16.29
N THR A 108 -8.91 -22.86 -17.58
CA THR A 108 -7.78 -22.05 -18.04
C THR A 108 -8.11 -20.56 -18.08
N ILE A 109 -7.07 -19.72 -18.06
CA ILE A 109 -7.19 -18.26 -18.09
C ILE A 109 -6.94 -17.77 -19.51
N GLU A 110 -7.95 -17.14 -20.10
CA GLU A 110 -7.84 -16.40 -21.35
C GLU A 110 -7.57 -14.92 -21.04
N LYS A 111 -6.37 -14.44 -21.39
CA LYS A 111 -5.94 -13.05 -21.14
C LYS A 111 -6.22 -12.18 -22.37
N ASN A 112 -6.66 -10.95 -22.15
CA ASN A 112 -6.85 -9.96 -23.21
C ASN A 112 -5.67 -8.98 -23.31
N GLN A 113 -5.81 -7.97 -24.20
CA GLN A 113 -4.81 -6.94 -24.44
C GLN A 113 -4.44 -6.10 -23.20
N PHE A 114 -5.37 -5.93 -22.26
CA PHE A 114 -5.14 -5.12 -21.06
C PHE A 114 -4.24 -5.83 -20.04
N PHE A 115 -4.06 -7.15 -20.11
CA PHE A 115 -3.23 -7.87 -19.12
C PHE A 115 -1.82 -7.28 -18.97
N ASN A 116 -1.17 -6.92 -20.08
CA ASN A 116 0.21 -6.44 -20.07
C ASN A 116 0.36 -5.01 -19.57
N ILE A 117 -0.68 -4.17 -19.70
CA ILE A 117 -0.56 -2.77 -19.31
C ILE A 117 -0.27 -2.68 -17.81
N TRP A 118 -0.75 -3.61 -16.98
CA TRP A 118 -0.56 -3.62 -15.52
C TRP A 118 0.83 -4.07 -15.05
N ARG A 119 1.63 -4.73 -15.89
CA ARG A 119 2.83 -5.50 -15.49
C ARG A 119 4.16 -4.75 -15.70
N GLY A 120 4.10 -3.52 -16.19
CA GLY A 120 5.28 -2.74 -16.55
C GLY A 120 5.80 -1.85 -15.44
N THR A 121 7.11 -1.61 -15.45
CA THR A 121 7.71 -0.47 -14.74
C THR A 121 7.12 0.83 -15.27
N ARG A 122 7.09 1.84 -14.41
CA ARG A 122 6.59 3.17 -14.71
C ARG A 122 7.70 4.17 -14.53
N LEU A 123 7.83 5.10 -15.46
CA LEU A 123 8.85 6.12 -15.43
C LEU A 123 8.17 7.47 -15.55
N SER A 124 8.51 8.37 -14.65
CA SER A 124 8.13 9.79 -14.68
C SER A 124 9.39 10.61 -14.43
N ASP A 125 9.36 11.91 -14.70
CA ASP A 125 10.56 12.76 -14.59
C ASP A 125 11.20 12.67 -13.20
N LYS A 126 10.39 12.69 -12.13
CA LYS A 126 10.86 12.53 -10.75
C LYS A 126 11.58 11.20 -10.47
N CYS A 127 11.43 10.20 -11.32
CA CYS A 127 12.04 8.88 -11.17
C CYS A 127 13.45 8.82 -11.78
N LEU A 128 13.79 9.71 -12.72
CA LEU A 128 15.07 9.68 -13.43
C LEU A 128 16.26 9.85 -12.47
N ASP A 129 16.09 10.73 -11.48
CA ASP A 129 17.11 11.02 -10.46
C ASP A 129 16.81 10.35 -9.10
N CYS A 130 15.83 9.43 -9.05
CA CYS A 130 15.41 8.82 -7.80
C CYS A 130 16.28 7.61 -7.43
N GLU A 131 16.98 7.69 -6.30
CA GLU A 131 17.81 6.60 -5.76
C GLU A 131 17.03 5.29 -5.50
N ASN A 132 15.72 5.38 -5.26
CA ASN A 132 14.87 4.21 -5.02
C ASN A 132 14.31 3.57 -6.31
N TYR A 133 14.57 4.13 -7.50
CA TYR A 133 13.93 3.68 -8.75
C TYR A 133 14.24 2.22 -9.07
N SER A 134 15.48 1.78 -8.89
CA SER A 134 15.89 0.39 -9.11
C SER A 134 15.15 -0.61 -8.22
N ILE A 135 14.61 -0.15 -7.08
CA ILE A 135 13.89 -0.97 -6.10
C ILE A 135 12.37 -0.91 -6.34
N CYS A 136 11.83 0.25 -6.72
CA CYS A 136 10.38 0.43 -6.85
C CYS A 136 9.86 0.28 -8.29
N GLY A 137 10.71 0.54 -9.30
CA GLY A 137 10.34 0.55 -10.71
C GLY A 137 9.18 1.49 -11.05
N GLY A 138 8.91 2.50 -10.22
CA GLY A 138 7.75 3.40 -10.29
C GLY A 138 6.39 2.73 -10.05
N GLY A 139 6.38 1.49 -9.54
CA GLY A 139 5.23 0.58 -9.61
C GLY A 139 4.40 0.43 -8.34
N GLU A 140 4.36 1.42 -7.42
CA GLU A 140 3.57 1.28 -6.19
C GLU A 140 2.07 1.08 -6.51
N CYS A 141 1.54 1.85 -7.46
CA CYS A 141 0.15 1.74 -7.88
C CYS A 141 0.04 1.87 -9.41
N PRO A 142 -0.10 0.75 -10.14
CA PRO A 142 -0.34 0.78 -11.58
C PRO A 142 -1.59 1.58 -11.95
N LEU A 143 -2.67 1.48 -11.16
CA LEU A 143 -3.91 2.20 -11.39
C LEU A 143 -3.73 3.72 -11.36
N TYR A 144 -2.97 4.23 -10.39
CA TYR A 144 -2.66 5.66 -10.31
C TYR A 144 -1.94 6.13 -11.58
N TYR A 145 -0.97 5.37 -12.07
CA TYR A 145 -0.29 5.70 -13.31
C TYR A 145 -1.22 5.64 -14.53
N LEU A 146 -2.11 4.63 -14.61
CA LEU A 146 -3.06 4.52 -15.72
C LEU A 146 -4.05 5.69 -15.76
N LYS A 147 -4.40 6.26 -14.60
CA LYS A 147 -5.26 7.44 -14.51
C LYS A 147 -4.53 8.76 -14.81
N HIS A 148 -3.30 8.91 -14.35
CA HIS A 148 -2.62 10.22 -14.31
C HIS A 148 -1.40 10.34 -15.22
N GLY A 149 -0.90 9.24 -15.77
CA GLY A 149 0.36 9.19 -16.52
C GLY A 149 1.62 9.42 -15.67
N ILE A 150 1.48 9.52 -14.34
CA ILE A 150 2.59 9.75 -13.41
C ILE A 150 2.71 8.64 -12.37
N ALA A 151 3.95 8.25 -12.03
CA ALA A 151 4.24 7.20 -11.08
C ALA A 151 3.92 7.64 -9.65
N ARG A 152 3.26 6.79 -8.87
CA ARG A 152 3.09 7.01 -7.42
C ARG A 152 4.31 6.52 -6.65
N CYS A 153 4.83 7.33 -5.73
CA CYS A 153 5.97 6.94 -4.91
C CYS A 153 5.51 5.96 -3.83
N MET A 154 6.28 4.90 -3.60
CA MET A 154 6.06 3.96 -2.50
C MET A 154 5.94 4.68 -1.14
N LYS A 155 5.09 4.18 -0.25
CA LYS A 155 5.03 4.70 1.12
C LYS A 155 6.38 4.65 1.84
N TYR A 156 6.62 5.68 2.65
CA TYR A 156 7.79 5.81 3.54
C TYR A 156 9.11 5.62 2.78
N TYR A 157 9.29 6.39 1.71
CA TYR A 157 10.40 6.18 0.76
C TYR A 157 11.64 7.01 1.07
N THR A 158 11.48 8.11 1.79
CA THR A 158 12.60 8.94 2.27
C THR A 158 13.33 8.27 3.44
N LEU A 159 14.57 8.67 3.70
CA LEU A 159 15.35 8.15 4.83
C LEU A 159 14.68 8.53 6.17
N ASP A 160 14.31 9.79 6.34
CA ASP A 160 13.58 10.28 7.52
C ASP A 160 12.33 9.46 7.85
N GLU A 161 11.51 9.14 6.85
CA GLU A 161 10.29 8.34 7.06
C GLU A 161 10.60 6.90 7.45
N LYS A 162 11.66 6.30 6.87
CA LYS A 162 12.13 4.96 7.26
C LYS A 162 12.63 4.96 8.70
N GLU A 163 13.34 5.99 9.14
CA GLU A 163 13.78 6.14 10.53
C GLU A 163 12.60 6.26 11.50
N LEU A 164 11.59 7.07 11.16
CA LEU A 164 10.35 7.16 11.96
C LEU A 164 9.62 5.81 12.03
N LEU A 165 9.58 5.05 10.95
CA LEU A 165 8.97 3.72 10.92
C LEU A 165 9.74 2.71 11.80
N LEU A 166 11.07 2.79 11.81
CA LEU A 166 11.91 2.00 12.71
C LEU A 166 11.66 2.37 14.18
N LYS A 167 11.50 3.66 14.49
CA LYS A 167 11.13 4.13 15.83
C LYS A 167 9.77 3.57 16.30
N VAL A 168 8.77 3.55 15.40
CA VAL A 168 7.45 2.92 15.66
C VAL A 168 7.59 1.44 15.99
N SER A 169 8.51 0.74 15.31
CA SER A 169 8.77 -0.68 15.54
C SER A 169 9.51 -0.91 16.86
N GLU A 170 10.50 -0.08 17.18
CA GLU A 170 11.27 -0.13 18.43
C GLU A 170 10.39 0.11 19.66
N GLN A 171 9.54 1.15 19.65
CA GLN A 171 8.63 1.46 20.76
C GLN A 171 7.69 0.29 21.12
N GLN A 172 7.39 -0.58 20.16
CA GLN A 172 6.50 -1.72 20.35
C GLN A 172 7.24 -3.06 20.54
N GLY A 173 8.56 -3.05 20.54
CA GLY A 173 9.38 -4.26 20.61
C GLY A 173 9.26 -5.16 19.37
N GLN A 174 8.91 -4.60 18.22
CA GLN A 174 8.68 -5.32 16.96
C GLN A 174 9.97 -5.39 16.14
N TYR A 175 10.92 -6.22 16.59
CA TYR A 175 12.26 -6.30 15.98
C TYR A 175 12.41 -7.37 14.88
N ASN A 176 11.33 -8.05 14.51
CA ASN A 176 11.38 -9.16 13.54
C ASN A 176 11.55 -8.65 12.10
N LEU A 177 12.70 -8.04 11.81
CA LEU A 177 13.20 -7.87 10.46
C LEU A 177 13.61 -9.26 9.96
N THR A 178 12.64 -9.99 9.44
CA THR A 178 12.91 -11.30 8.87
C THR A 178 13.59 -11.07 7.53
N LEU A 179 14.93 -11.00 7.53
CA LEU A 179 15.71 -11.17 6.30
C LEU A 179 15.48 -12.61 5.83
N ARG A 180 14.42 -12.83 5.05
CA ARG A 180 14.18 -14.13 4.42
C ARG A 180 15.38 -14.40 3.52
N LYS A 181 16.27 -15.30 3.96
CA LYS A 181 17.24 -15.93 3.08
C LYS A 181 16.44 -16.61 1.97
N LYS A 182 16.65 -16.16 0.73
CA LYS A 182 16.25 -16.92 -0.46
C LYS A 182 17.11 -18.17 -0.55
#